data_AF-A0A1H3FDB1-F1
#
_entry.id   AF-A0A1H3FDB1-F1
#
_cell.length_a   1.000
_cell.length_b   1.000
_cell.length_c   1.000
_cell.angle_alpha   90.00
_cell.angle_beta   90.00
_cell.angle_gamma   90.00
#
_symmetry.space_group_name_H-M   'P 1'
#
loop_
_entity.id
_entity.type
_entity.pdbx_description
1 polymer ?
#
loop_
_entity_poly.entity_id
_entity_poly.type
_entity_poly.pdbx_seq_one_letter_code
_entity_poly.pdbx_strand_id
1 'polypeptide(L)'
;MNAFLSKPFDVTEAVALILSLVKLPTAAVIASTQTTDAAADAQQSCTALPGLALDQGLAIWRKPDLYCQYLQRFAHDYADSAQIIANAEPEAARQLAHKLKGTAGNMGLLEVAEQASRLERHLAEGGDSSVEPLQTAITTALESIARYVQATVAVIVPSEAEE
;
A
#
# COMPACT_ATOMS: atom_id res chain seq x y z
N MET A 1 25.23 5.82 -20.26
CA MET A 1 25.26 4.51 -20.93
C MET A 1 23.98 3.78 -20.53
N ASN A 2 23.07 3.50 -21.46
CA ASN A 2 21.72 2.98 -21.15
C ASN A 2 21.76 1.44 -21.06
N ALA A 3 21.40 0.88 -19.89
CA ALA A 3 21.24 -0.56 -19.72
C ALA A 3 19.87 -0.97 -20.29
N PHE A 4 19.87 -1.89 -21.25
CA PHE A 4 18.68 -2.42 -21.91
C PHE A 4 18.43 -3.86 -21.42
N LEU A 5 17.27 -4.13 -20.84
CA LEU A 5 16.83 -5.48 -20.46
C LEU A 5 15.98 -6.06 -21.59
N SER A 6 16.45 -7.16 -22.20
CA SER A 6 15.70 -7.91 -23.21
C SER A 6 14.89 -9.03 -22.55
N LYS A 7 13.78 -9.41 -23.19
CA LYS A 7 12.85 -10.46 -22.69
C LYS A 7 13.43 -11.88 -22.82
N PRO A 8 13.03 -12.84 -21.96
CA PRO A 8 12.09 -12.68 -20.84
C PRO A 8 12.77 -12.04 -19.63
N PHE A 9 12.02 -11.18 -18.93
CA PHE A 9 12.54 -10.28 -17.89
C PHE A 9 12.64 -11.01 -16.55
N ASP A 10 13.85 -11.15 -16.00
CA ASP A 10 14.09 -11.67 -14.66
C ASP A 10 14.00 -10.52 -13.64
N VAL A 11 12.95 -10.55 -12.81
CA VAL A 11 12.66 -9.52 -11.80
C VAL A 11 13.80 -9.42 -10.78
N THR A 12 14.49 -10.52 -10.50
CA THR A 12 15.61 -10.57 -9.56
C THR A 12 16.80 -9.78 -10.08
N GLU A 13 17.08 -9.94 -11.37
CA GLU A 13 18.21 -9.29 -12.03
C GLU A 13 17.98 -7.78 -12.18
N ALA A 14 16.74 -7.37 -12.47
CA ALA A 14 16.35 -5.95 -12.54
C ALA A 14 16.46 -5.24 -11.18
N VAL A 15 16.03 -5.90 -10.09
CA VAL A 15 16.15 -5.35 -8.73
C VAL A 15 17.62 -5.22 -8.33
N ALA A 16 18.46 -6.21 -8.63
CA ALA A 16 19.89 -6.13 -8.39
C ALA A 16 20.56 -4.99 -9.17
N LEU A 17 20.15 -4.78 -10.42
CA LEU A 17 20.65 -3.69 -11.26
C LEU A 17 20.30 -2.32 -10.69
N ILE A 18 19.05 -2.15 -10.22
CA ILE A 18 18.60 -0.91 -9.57
C ILE A 18 19.39 -0.67 -8.27
N LEU A 19 19.56 -1.69 -7.43
CA LEU A 19 20.33 -1.58 -6.18
C LEU A 19 21.82 -1.27 -6.43
N SER A 20 22.41 -1.78 -7.51
CA SER A 20 23.82 -1.50 -7.83
C SER A 20 24.06 -0.07 -8.36
N LEU A 21 23.07 0.54 -9.01
CA LEU A 21 23.14 1.93 -9.49
C LEU A 21 22.86 2.93 -8.37
N VAL A 22 22.04 2.53 -7.40
CA VAL A 22 21.66 3.31 -6.23
C VAL A 22 22.64 2.97 -5.11
N LYS A 23 23.86 3.55 -5.14
CA LYS A 23 24.82 3.48 -4.03
C LYS A 23 24.20 4.09 -2.76
N LEU A 24 23.42 3.31 -2.02
CA LEU A 24 23.03 3.62 -0.65
C LEU A 24 24.09 3.00 0.28
N PRO A 25 24.65 3.76 1.23
CA PRO A 25 25.42 3.17 2.30
C PRO A 25 24.49 2.26 3.11
N THR A 26 24.78 0.97 3.10
CA THR A 26 24.17 0.00 4.00
C THR A 26 24.59 0.37 5.42
N ALA A 27 23.63 0.69 6.27
CA ALA A 27 23.85 0.80 7.70
C ALA A 27 22.70 0.09 8.40
N ALA A 28 23.07 -1.03 9.01
CA ALA A 28 22.30 -1.88 9.88
C ALA A 28 21.42 -1.11 10.89
N VAL A 29 20.18 -1.55 11.07
CA VAL A 29 19.46 -1.52 12.37
C VAL A 29 18.47 -2.71 12.38
N ILE A 30 18.97 -3.91 12.69
CA ILE A 30 18.67 -4.60 13.95
C ILE A 30 18.72 -3.67 15.18
N ALA A 31 17.57 -3.46 15.83
CA ALA A 31 17.40 -3.48 17.29
C ALA A 31 16.10 -2.77 17.72
N SER A 32 15.24 -3.53 18.38
CA SER A 32 14.65 -3.23 19.68
C SER A 32 13.99 -1.86 19.92
N THR A 33 12.67 -1.96 20.12
CA THR A 33 11.86 -1.17 21.05
C THR A 33 12.61 -0.63 22.27
N GLN A 34 12.69 0.70 22.37
CA GLN A 34 12.58 1.41 23.65
C GLN A 34 12.26 2.90 23.43
N THR A 35 11.10 3.28 23.97
CA THR A 35 10.71 4.47 24.74
C THR A 35 11.53 5.77 24.66
N THR A 36 10.81 6.90 24.73
CA THR A 36 11.20 8.30 25.08
C THR A 36 10.97 9.23 23.88
N ASP A 37 10.29 10.37 23.92
CA ASP A 37 9.51 11.13 24.91
C ASP A 37 8.84 12.27 24.12
N ALA A 38 7.86 12.92 24.74
CA ALA A 38 7.08 14.04 24.24
C ALA A 38 7.91 15.17 23.63
N ALA A 39 7.60 15.54 22.38
CA ALA A 39 7.64 16.92 21.86
C ALA A 39 7.18 16.96 20.39
N ALA A 40 5.87 16.93 20.16
CA ALA A 40 5.26 17.37 18.89
C ALA A 40 3.79 17.72 19.08
N ASP A 41 3.50 18.55 20.08
CA ASP A 41 2.19 19.21 20.23
C ASP A 41 2.25 20.53 19.43
N ALA A 42 1.91 20.43 18.14
CA ALA A 42 1.35 21.50 17.30
C ALA A 42 1.48 21.05 15.83
N GLN A 43 0.34 20.87 15.14
CA GLN A 43 0.20 20.56 13.70
C GLN A 43 0.17 19.07 13.29
N GLN A 44 -0.55 18.21 14.02
CA GLN A 44 -1.05 16.97 13.41
C GLN A 44 -2.48 16.73 13.85
N SER A 45 -3.42 17.49 13.28
CA SER A 45 -4.75 16.96 12.98
C SER A 45 -4.64 15.90 11.87
N CYS A 46 -3.75 14.92 12.05
CA CYS A 46 -3.77 13.68 11.29
C CYS A 46 -5.04 12.99 11.74
N THR A 47 -6.09 13.12 10.94
CA THR A 47 -7.21 12.18 10.96
C THR A 47 -6.56 10.80 10.96
N ALA A 48 -6.73 10.03 12.03
CA ALA A 48 -6.15 8.69 12.06
C ALA A 48 -6.80 7.89 10.93
N LEU A 49 -6.02 7.53 9.91
CA LEU A 49 -6.44 6.76 8.75
C LEU A 49 -5.92 5.33 8.93
N PRO A 50 -6.60 4.46 9.69
CA PRO A 50 -6.17 3.09 9.90
C PRO A 50 -6.01 2.38 8.54
N GLY A 51 -4.99 1.54 8.41
CA GLY A 51 -4.67 0.87 7.15
C GLY A 51 -4.06 1.74 6.06
N LEU A 52 -3.96 3.06 6.20
CA LEU A 52 -3.42 3.98 5.19
C LEU A 52 -2.31 4.87 5.76
N ALA A 53 -1.07 4.56 5.42
CA ALA A 53 0.09 5.38 5.75
C ALA A 53 0.21 6.56 4.76
N LEU A 54 -0.56 7.62 5.03
CA LEU A 54 -0.64 8.79 4.15
C LEU A 54 0.72 9.43 3.87
N ASP A 55 1.57 9.62 4.89
CA ASP A 55 2.91 10.21 4.74
C ASP A 55 3.81 9.40 3.80
N GLN A 56 3.74 8.06 3.87
CA GLN A 56 4.52 7.19 2.97
C GLN A 56 4.01 7.27 1.53
N GLY A 57 2.68 7.24 1.34
CA GLY A 57 2.08 7.39 0.02
C GLY A 57 2.44 8.73 -0.62
N LEU A 58 2.35 9.83 0.14
CA LEU A 58 2.70 11.16 -0.36
C LEU A 58 4.21 11.33 -0.62
N ALA A 59 5.08 10.69 0.15
CA ALA A 59 6.52 10.69 -0.11
C ALA A 59 6.88 10.02 -1.46
N ILE A 60 6.15 8.96 -1.83
CA ILE A 60 6.34 8.22 -3.09
C ILE A 60 5.73 9.00 -4.27
N TRP A 61 4.47 9.40 -4.15
CA TRP A 61 3.71 9.97 -5.27
C TRP A 61 3.97 11.45 -5.50
N ARG A 62 4.35 12.21 -4.45
CA ARG A 62 4.68 13.65 -4.45
C ARG A 62 3.63 14.60 -5.04
N LYS A 63 2.48 14.09 -5.47
CA LYS A 63 1.37 14.82 -6.09
C LYS A 63 0.06 14.36 -5.44
N PRO A 64 -0.51 15.14 -4.50
CA PRO A 64 -1.67 14.72 -3.73
C PRO A 64 -2.92 14.48 -4.59
N ASP A 65 -3.16 15.28 -5.63
CA ASP A 65 -4.32 15.12 -6.53
C ASP A 65 -4.27 13.80 -7.31
N LEU A 66 -3.11 13.47 -7.88
CA LEU A 66 -2.90 12.21 -8.57
C LEU A 66 -3.02 11.05 -7.59
N TYR A 67 -2.38 11.16 -6.43
CA TYR A 67 -2.45 10.13 -5.39
C TYR A 67 -3.90 9.84 -4.98
N CYS A 68 -4.74 10.88 -4.80
CA CYS A 68 -6.16 10.75 -4.52
C CYS A 68 -6.92 9.98 -5.63
N GLN A 69 -6.67 10.32 -6.91
CA GLN A 69 -7.26 9.60 -8.04
C GLN A 69 -6.85 8.13 -8.10
N TYR A 70 -5.58 7.83 -7.80
CA TYR A 70 -5.07 6.46 -7.74
C TYR A 70 -5.65 5.67 -6.56
N LEU A 71 -5.83 6.30 -5.39
CA LEU A 71 -6.50 5.67 -4.25
C LEU A 71 -7.97 5.35 -4.56
N GLN A 72 -8.70 6.25 -5.22
CA GLN A 72 -10.08 5.97 -5.67
C GLN A 72 -10.14 4.81 -6.66
N ARG A 73 -9.21 4.78 -7.62
CA ARG A 73 -9.11 3.67 -8.57
C ARG A 73 -8.77 2.36 -7.87
N PHE A 74 -7.83 2.38 -6.92
CA PHE A 74 -7.51 1.21 -6.11
C PHE A 74 -8.75 0.73 -5.36
N ALA A 75 -9.52 1.65 -4.77
CA ALA A 75 -10.73 1.32 -4.04
C ALA A 75 -11.78 0.62 -4.90
N HIS A 76 -11.92 1.04 -6.16
CA HIS A 76 -12.81 0.39 -7.13
C HIS A 76 -12.27 -0.96 -7.62
N ASP A 77 -11.01 -0.99 -8.07
CA ASP A 77 -10.42 -2.16 -8.73
C ASP A 77 -10.17 -3.32 -7.75
N TYR A 78 -10.00 -3.04 -6.45
CA TYR A 78 -9.60 -4.03 -5.44
C TYR A 78 -10.63 -4.30 -4.34
N ALA A 79 -11.83 -3.71 -4.38
CA ALA A 79 -12.88 -3.95 -3.39
C ALA A 79 -13.22 -5.44 -3.24
N ASP A 80 -13.38 -6.15 -4.36
CA ASP A 80 -13.75 -7.56 -4.38
C ASP A 80 -12.55 -8.52 -4.37
N SER A 81 -11.32 -8.00 -4.24
CA SER A 81 -10.11 -8.80 -4.43
C SER A 81 -9.99 -9.97 -3.44
N ALA A 82 -10.40 -9.79 -2.19
CA ALA A 82 -10.40 -10.89 -1.21
C ALA A 82 -11.32 -12.04 -1.65
N GLN A 83 -12.50 -11.72 -2.18
CA GLN A 83 -13.46 -12.72 -2.67
C GLN A 83 -12.99 -13.36 -3.98
N ILE A 84 -12.38 -12.60 -4.87
CA ILE A 84 -11.79 -13.14 -6.11
C ILE A 84 -10.66 -14.12 -5.78
N ILE A 85 -9.79 -13.78 -4.81
CA ILE A 85 -8.70 -14.67 -4.36
C ILE A 85 -9.27 -15.95 -3.73
N ALA A 86 -10.33 -15.84 -2.91
CA ALA A 86 -10.94 -16.99 -2.26
C ALA A 86 -11.55 -18.02 -3.24
N ASN A 87 -12.06 -17.55 -4.38
CA ASN A 87 -12.71 -18.40 -5.38
C ASN A 87 -11.78 -18.81 -6.52
N ALA A 88 -10.52 -18.37 -6.50
CA ALA A 88 -9.55 -18.68 -7.54
C ALA A 88 -8.84 -20.01 -7.29
N GLU A 89 -8.41 -20.65 -8.38
CA GLU A 89 -7.48 -21.79 -8.31
C GLU A 89 -6.20 -21.41 -7.55
N PRO A 90 -5.55 -22.33 -6.83
CA PRO A 90 -4.49 -22.02 -5.88
C PRO A 90 -3.32 -21.20 -6.48
N GLU A 91 -2.92 -21.52 -7.72
CA GLU A 91 -1.87 -20.79 -8.43
C GLU A 91 -2.33 -19.37 -8.83
N ALA A 92 -3.57 -19.21 -9.28
CA ALA A 92 -4.14 -17.91 -9.62
C ALA A 92 -4.37 -17.05 -8.36
N ALA A 93 -4.87 -17.65 -7.28
CA ALA A 93 -5.05 -17.03 -5.98
C ALA A 93 -3.72 -16.46 -5.46
N ARG A 94 -2.63 -17.22 -5.58
CA ARG A 94 -1.28 -16.78 -5.21
C ARG A 94 -0.82 -15.58 -6.04
N GLN A 95 -1.00 -15.62 -7.36
CA GLN A 95 -0.60 -14.51 -8.25
C GLN A 95 -1.41 -13.24 -7.97
N LEU A 96 -2.70 -13.37 -7.68
CA LEU A 96 -3.57 -12.26 -7.30
C LEU A 96 -3.16 -11.66 -5.95
N ALA A 97 -2.88 -12.49 -4.95
CA ALA A 97 -2.36 -12.04 -3.65
C ALA A 97 -1.02 -11.31 -3.79
N HIS A 98 -0.10 -11.82 -4.62
CA HIS A 98 1.17 -11.18 -4.93
C HIS A 98 0.98 -9.79 -5.56
N LYS A 99 0.09 -9.69 -6.55
CA LYS A 99 -0.23 -8.43 -7.22
C LYS A 99 -0.87 -7.41 -6.26
N LEU A 100 -1.79 -7.87 -5.41
CA LEU A 100 -2.43 -7.03 -4.40
C LEU A 100 -1.42 -6.50 -3.40
N LYS A 101 -0.52 -7.35 -2.90
CA LYS A 101 0.59 -6.96 -2.01
C LYS A 101 1.43 -5.84 -2.60
N GLY A 102 1.88 -6.00 -3.86
CA GLY A 102 2.71 -5.00 -4.53
C GLY A 102 1.98 -3.67 -4.73
N THR A 103 0.72 -3.74 -5.16
CA THR A 103 -0.10 -2.54 -5.38
C THR A 103 -0.39 -1.81 -4.07
N ALA A 104 -0.82 -2.55 -3.04
CA ALA A 104 -1.10 -2.01 -1.71
C ALA A 104 0.14 -1.37 -1.08
N GLY A 105 1.31 -2.02 -1.18
CA GLY A 105 2.57 -1.46 -0.68
C GLY A 105 2.93 -0.12 -1.34
N ASN A 106 2.74 0.01 -2.65
CA ASN A 106 3.00 1.26 -3.37
C ASN A 106 2.00 2.39 -3.05
N MET A 107 0.83 2.05 -2.51
CA MET A 107 -0.18 3.01 -2.06
C MET A 107 -0.09 3.32 -0.56
N GLY A 108 0.91 2.80 0.15
CA GLY A 108 1.00 2.98 1.61
C GLY A 108 -0.07 2.21 2.41
N LEU A 109 -0.70 1.21 1.79
CA LEU A 109 -1.71 0.33 2.42
C LEU A 109 -1.02 -0.85 3.10
N LEU A 110 -0.28 -0.57 4.17
CA LEU A 110 0.65 -1.51 4.79
C LEU A 110 -0.04 -2.78 5.32
N GLU A 111 -1.20 -2.62 5.97
CA GLU A 111 -1.96 -3.75 6.53
C GLU A 111 -2.48 -4.67 5.42
N VAL A 112 -2.98 -4.10 4.31
CA VAL A 112 -3.43 -4.89 3.15
C VAL A 112 -2.25 -5.65 2.54
N ALA A 113 -1.10 -4.99 2.38
CA ALA A 113 0.10 -5.64 1.86
C ALA A 113 0.60 -6.78 2.75
N GLU A 114 0.54 -6.60 4.08
CA GLU A 114 0.90 -7.63 5.04
C GLU A 114 -0.04 -8.84 4.96
N GLN A 115 -1.35 -8.63 5.00
CA GLN A 115 -2.32 -9.73 4.93
C GLN A 115 -2.25 -10.46 3.58
N ALA A 116 -2.05 -9.73 2.48
CA ALA A 116 -1.84 -10.33 1.18
C ALA A 116 -0.56 -11.18 1.12
N SER A 117 0.53 -10.74 1.77
CA SER A 117 1.76 -11.53 1.86
C SER A 117 1.60 -12.78 2.74
N ARG A 118 0.81 -12.71 3.80
CA ARG A 118 0.50 -13.90 4.64
C ARG A 118 -0.31 -14.91 3.85
N LEU A 119 -1.35 -14.45 3.14
CA LEU A 119 -2.18 -15.28 2.29
C LEU A 119 -1.37 -15.93 1.16
N GLU A 120 -0.52 -15.16 0.47
CA GLU A 120 0.38 -15.66 -0.59
C GLU A 120 1.25 -16.82 -0.08
N ARG A 121 1.82 -16.71 1.12
CA ARG A 121 2.67 -17.73 1.71
C ARG A 121 1.89 -19.00 2.05
N HIS A 122 0.73 -18.88 2.70
CA HIS A 122 -0.05 -20.06 3.07
C HIS A 122 -0.61 -20.79 1.83
N LEU A 123 -1.00 -20.06 0.79
CA LEU A 123 -1.36 -20.64 -0.51
C LEU A 123 -0.18 -21.39 -1.15
N ALA A 124 1.04 -20.87 -1.03
CA ALA A 124 2.24 -21.55 -1.54
C ALA A 124 2.58 -22.84 -0.78
N GLU A 125 2.20 -22.93 0.50
CA GLU A 125 2.38 -24.12 1.35
C GLU A 125 1.27 -25.17 1.13
N GLY A 126 0.28 -24.88 0.28
CA GLY A 126 -0.87 -25.76 0.02
C GLY A 126 -1.85 -25.83 1.19
N GLY A 127 -1.80 -24.86 2.11
CA GLY A 127 -2.68 -24.79 3.26
C GLY A 127 -4.00 -24.09 2.95
N ASP A 128 -5.06 -24.51 3.64
CA ASP A 128 -6.33 -23.78 3.62
C ASP A 128 -6.12 -22.43 4.32
N SER A 129 -6.47 -21.34 3.64
CA SER A 129 -6.11 -19.98 4.05
C SER A 129 -7.34 -19.10 4.08
N SER A 130 -7.74 -18.66 5.27
CA SER A 130 -8.84 -17.73 5.39
C SER A 130 -8.49 -16.37 4.75
N VAL A 131 -9.40 -15.87 3.92
CA VAL A 131 -9.33 -14.53 3.32
C VAL A 131 -9.93 -13.45 4.21
N GLU A 132 -10.63 -13.81 5.30
CA GLU A 132 -11.24 -12.86 6.23
C GLU A 132 -10.30 -11.76 6.76
N PRO A 133 -9.05 -12.05 7.18
CA PRO A 133 -8.14 -10.99 7.62
C PRO A 133 -7.78 -10.04 6.50
N LEU A 134 -7.63 -10.55 5.27
CA LEU A 134 -7.37 -9.71 4.09
C LEU A 134 -8.60 -8.84 3.75
N GLN A 135 -9.80 -9.40 3.80
CA GLN A 135 -11.04 -8.67 3.55
C GLN A 135 -11.26 -7.55 4.57
N THR A 136 -10.96 -7.82 5.85
CA THR A 136 -11.04 -6.82 6.92
C THR A 136 -10.05 -5.68 6.66
N ALA A 137 -8.80 -6.01 6.32
CA ALA A 137 -7.79 -5.01 6.00
C ALA A 137 -8.17 -4.15 4.77
N ILE A 138 -8.72 -4.77 3.72
CA ILE A 138 -9.22 -4.03 2.54
C ILE A 138 -10.35 -3.10 2.95
N THR A 139 -11.35 -3.58 3.69
CA THR A 139 -12.48 -2.75 4.14
C THR A 139 -12.01 -1.53 4.92
N THR A 140 -11.15 -1.71 5.91
CA THR A 140 -10.56 -0.62 6.69
C THR A 140 -9.82 0.39 5.81
N ALA A 141 -9.02 -0.11 4.85
CA ALA A 141 -8.32 0.75 3.90
C ALA A 141 -9.29 1.55 3.01
N LEU A 142 -10.37 0.94 2.52
CA LEU A 142 -11.39 1.61 1.70
C LEU A 142 -12.09 2.73 2.48
N GLU A 143 -12.43 2.48 3.75
CA GLU A 143 -13.03 3.49 4.62
C GLU A 143 -12.08 4.69 4.84
N SER A 144 -10.79 4.41 5.08
CA SER A 144 -9.77 5.44 5.20
C SER A 144 -9.57 6.23 3.90
N ILE A 145 -9.55 5.55 2.74
CA ILE A 145 -9.49 6.23 1.43
C ILE A 145 -10.70 7.13 1.24
N ALA A 146 -11.91 6.65 1.54
CA ALA A 146 -13.13 7.44 1.42
C ALA A 146 -13.10 8.70 2.31
N ARG A 147 -12.61 8.58 3.55
CA ARG A 147 -12.41 9.72 4.45
C ARG A 147 -11.41 10.73 3.91
N TYR A 148 -10.27 10.26 3.40
CA TYR A 148 -9.25 11.12 2.83
C TYR A 148 -9.75 11.88 1.59
N VAL A 149 -10.45 11.18 0.69
CA VAL A 149 -11.06 11.78 -0.51
C VAL A 149 -12.06 12.88 -0.11
N GLN A 150 -12.96 12.60 0.84
CA GLN A 150 -13.95 13.57 1.31
C GLN A 150 -13.29 14.80 1.95
N ALA A 151 -12.26 14.59 2.77
CA ALA A 151 -11.50 15.67 3.39
C ALA A 151 -10.78 16.54 2.32
N THR A 152 -10.22 15.91 1.28
CA THR A 152 -9.55 16.63 0.19
C THR A 152 -10.53 17.47 -0.62
N VAL A 153 -11.73 16.94 -0.91
CA VAL A 153 -12.79 17.69 -1.62
C VAL A 153 -13.31 18.85 -0.78
N ALA A 154 -13.47 18.68 0.53
CA ALA A 154 -13.94 19.73 1.43
C ALA A 154 -12.97 20.93 1.53
N VAL A 155 -11.66 20.71 1.36
CA VAL A 155 -10.65 21.78 1.37
C VAL A 155 -10.66 22.59 0.05
N ILE A 156 -11.11 21.98 -1.05
CA ILE A 156 -11.15 22.63 -2.39
C ILE A 156 -12.41 23.50 -2.56
N VAL A 157 -13.45 23.30 -1.74
CA VAL A 157 -14.66 24.14 -1.71
C VAL A 157 -14.69 24.96 -0.40
N PRO A 158 -13.81 25.96 -0.21
CA PRO A 158 -14.05 26.93 0.84
C PRO A 158 -15.23 27.80 0.39
N SER A 159 -16.41 27.47 0.89
CA SER A 159 -17.47 28.43 1.25
C SER A 159 -17.49 29.72 0.41
N GLU A 160 -18.01 29.66 -0.82
CA GLU A 160 -18.73 30.79 -1.40
C GLU A 160 -20.04 30.94 -0.62
N ALA A 161 -19.94 31.54 0.56
CA ALA A 161 -21.06 32.08 1.32
C ALA A 161 -20.59 33.44 1.85
N GLU A 162 -20.37 34.34 0.89
CA GLU A 162 -20.45 35.79 1.11
C GLU A 162 -21.92 36.17 1.35
N GLU A 163 -22.09 37.01 2.37
CA GLU A 163 -23.20 37.93 2.70
C GLU A 163 -24.53 37.40 3.27
#